data_AF-A0A0C3P9H8-F1
#
_entry.id   AF-A0A0C3P9H8-F1
#
_cell.length_a   1.000
_cell.length_b   1.000
_cell.length_c   1.000
_cell.angle_alpha   90.00
_cell.angle_beta   90.00
_cell.angle_gamma   90.00
#
_symmetry.space_group_name_H-M   'P 1'
#
loop_
_entity.id
_entity.type
_entity.pdbx_description
1 polymer ?
#
loop_
_entity_poly.entity_id
_entity_poly.type
_entity_poly.pdbx_seq_one_letter_code
_entity_poly.pdbx_strand_id
1 'polypeptide(L)'
;MMQVDVLSHFGRLDELIQIVYQGFDRFVVISQVIESAWTIHLGLKGPGGRWWRGATSAQDILGIVVRLFFPPAPFPILSDLLDSTGYQRHPTST
;
A
#
# COMPACT_ATOMS: atom_id res chain seq x y z
N MET A 1 18.78 17.51 -9.70
CA MET A 1 17.35 17.23 -9.54
C MET A 1 17.04 17.30 -8.05
N MET A 2 16.10 18.13 -7.62
CA MET A 2 15.65 18.10 -6.22
C MET A 2 14.91 16.79 -5.99
N GLN A 3 15.48 15.93 -5.14
CA GLN A 3 14.81 14.74 -4.68
C GLN A 3 13.62 15.20 -3.84
N VAL A 4 12.40 15.02 -4.34
CA VAL A 4 11.19 15.31 -3.57
C VAL A 4 11.23 14.40 -2.36
N ASP A 5 11.42 14.97 -1.18
CA ASP A 5 11.33 14.22 0.07
C ASP A 5 9.85 13.91 0.31
N VAL A 6 9.45 12.69 -0.03
CA VAL A 6 8.07 12.21 0.13
C VAL A 6 7.61 12.36 1.57
N LEU A 7 8.50 12.15 2.55
CA LEU A 7 8.17 12.19 3.98
C LEU A 7 7.94 13.61 4.49
N SER A 8 8.46 14.64 3.82
CA SER A 8 8.17 16.05 4.16
C SER A 8 6.67 16.38 4.13
N HIS A 9 5.89 15.70 3.29
CA HIS A 9 4.42 15.86 3.23
C HIS A 9 3.71 15.28 4.46
N PHE A 10 4.39 14.42 5.23
CA PHE A 10 3.87 13.71 6.39
C PHE A 10 4.16 14.47 7.69
N GLY A 11 4.81 15.64 7.65
CA GLY A 11 5.17 16.38 8.87
C GLY A 11 3.99 16.71 9.80
N ARG A 12 2.76 16.84 9.28
CA ARG A 12 1.54 17.01 10.12
C ARG A 12 1.12 15.75 10.89
N LEU A 13 1.65 14.60 10.50
CA LEU A 13 1.43 13.32 11.14
C LEU A 13 2.54 13.02 12.15
N ASP A 14 3.59 13.84 12.24
CA ASP A 14 4.59 13.67 13.27
C ASP A 14 4.00 14.00 14.65
N GLU A 15 4.42 13.21 15.65
CA GLU A 15 3.94 13.26 17.03
C GLU A 15 2.39 13.19 17.18
N LEU A 16 1.67 12.80 16.13
CA LEU A 16 0.21 12.70 16.16
C LEU A 16 -0.21 11.53 17.06
N ILE A 17 -0.99 11.84 18.09
CA ILE A 17 -1.61 10.85 18.97
C ILE A 17 -3.13 10.94 18.80
N GLN A 18 -3.76 9.81 18.47
CA GLN A 18 -5.20 9.72 18.28
C GLN A 18 -5.77 8.50 18.99
N ILE A 19 -7.01 8.61 19.46
CA ILE A 19 -7.80 7.46 19.93
C ILE A 19 -8.90 7.18 18.91
N VAL A 20 -8.93 5.96 18.39
CA VAL A 20 -9.94 5.47 17.46
C VAL A 20 -10.81 4.44 18.17
N TYR A 21 -12.12 4.55 18.00
CA TYR A 21 -13.11 3.64 18.57
C TYR A 21 -13.70 2.75 17.48
N GLN A 22 -13.79 1.45 17.73
CA GLN A 22 -14.49 0.50 16.88
C GLN A 22 -15.38 -0.39 17.75
N GLY A 23 -16.66 -0.02 17.88
CA GLY A 23 -17.55 -0.66 18.86
C GLY A 23 -17.03 -0.44 20.29
N PHE A 24 -16.79 -1.53 21.02
CA PHE A 24 -16.24 -1.48 22.39
C PHE A 24 -14.70 -1.40 22.42
N ASP A 25 -14.05 -1.61 21.28
CA ASP A 25 -12.60 -1.57 21.17
C ASP A 25 -12.10 -0.12 21.09
N ARG A 26 -10.99 0.13 21.80
CA ARG A 26 -10.29 1.42 21.81
C ARG A 26 -8.87 1.21 21.33
N PHE A 27 -8.52 1.92 20.27
CA PHE A 27 -7.19 1.90 19.67
C PHE A 27 -6.49 3.23 19.94
N VAL A 28 -5.25 3.16 20.41
CA VAL A 28 -4.34 4.30 20.48
C VAL A 28 -3.44 4.25 19.25
N VAL A 29 -3.46 5.31 18.45
CA VAL A 29 -2.56 5.49 17.32
C VAL A 29 -1.54 6.54 17.72
N ILE A 30 -0.25 6.22 17.61
CA ILE A 30 0.84 7.18 17.76
C ILE A 30 1.63 7.14 16.46
N SER A 31 1.78 8.29 15.82
CA SER A 31 2.51 8.45 14.58
C SER A 31 3.78 9.26 14.84
N GLN A 32 4.86 8.86 14.19
CA GLN A 32 6.15 9.53 14.26
C GLN A 32 6.76 9.55 12.86
N VAL A 33 7.17 10.71 12.40
CA VAL A 33 7.79 10.92 11.09
C VAL A 33 9.20 11.45 11.34
N ILE A 34 10.19 10.62 11.00
CA ILE A 34 11.59 11.03 10.98
C ILE A 34 12.07 11.12 9.53
N GLU A 35 13.25 11.70 9.32
CA GLU A 35 13.82 11.92 7.97
C GLU A 35 13.86 10.67 7.08
N SER A 36 13.97 9.47 7.67
CA SER A 36 14.13 8.22 6.92
C SER A 36 12.89 7.32 6.89
N ALA A 37 11.90 7.56 7.75
CA ALA A 37 10.74 6.67 7.88
C ALA A 37 9.54 7.34 8.55
N TRP A 38 8.35 6.87 8.15
CA TRP A 38 7.12 7.06 8.90
C TRP A 38 6.83 5.81 9.74
N THR A 39 6.74 5.97 11.06
CA THR A 39 6.43 4.90 12.01
C THR A 39 5.05 5.12 12.62
N ILE A 40 4.24 4.06 12.63
CA ILE A 40 2.93 4.03 13.29
C ILE A 40 2.98 2.97 14.38
N HIS A 41 2.64 3.39 15.60
CA HIS A 41 2.35 2.51 16.73
C HIS A 41 0.84 2.44 16.91
N LEU A 42 0.29 1.22 16.93
CA LEU A 42 -1.12 0.96 17.19
C LEU A 42 -1.22 0.15 18.47
N GLY A 43 -2.06 0.57 19.41
CA GLY A 43 -2.30 -0.13 20.66
C GLY A 43 -3.78 -0.43 20.84
N LEU A 44 -4.16 -1.70 20.97
CA LEU A 44 -5.51 -2.08 21.43
C LEU A 44 -5.55 -2.02 22.96
N LYS A 45 -6.52 -1.30 23.51
CA LYS A 45 -6.73 -1.19 24.97
C LYS A 45 -7.73 -2.24 25.46
N GLY A 46 -7.40 -2.91 26.56
CA GLY A 46 -8.32 -3.83 27.26
C GLY A 46 -7.63 -5.08 27.79
N PRO A 47 -8.39 -6.06 28.31
CA PRO A 47 -7.86 -7.30 28.88
C PRO A 47 -7.05 -8.16 27.88
N GLY A 48 -7.29 -8.01 26.57
CA GLY A 48 -6.50 -8.62 25.48
C GLY A 48 -5.65 -7.61 24.71
N GLY A 49 -5.28 -6.52 25.36
CA GLY A 49 -4.56 -5.43 24.73
C GLY A 49 -3.23 -5.87 24.15
N ARG A 50 -2.89 -5.34 22.97
CA ARG A 50 -1.63 -5.62 22.29
C ARG A 50 -1.18 -4.41 21.49
N TRP A 51 0.12 -4.35 21.26
CA TRP A 51 0.74 -3.30 20.48
C TRP A 51 1.30 -3.84 19.19
N TRP A 52 1.18 -3.03 18.14
CA TRP A 52 1.82 -3.23 16.86
C TRP A 52 2.64 -2.00 16.51
N ARG A 53 3.66 -2.25 15.71
CA ARG A 53 4.52 -1.21 15.16
C ARG A 53 4.75 -1.52 13.68
N GLY A 54 4.46 -0.54 12.83
CA GLY A 54 4.83 -0.54 11.43
C GLY A 54 5.76 0.63 11.14
N ALA A 55 6.83 0.39 10.40
CA ALA A 55 7.68 1.44 9.86
C ALA A 55 7.67 1.34 8.35
N THR A 56 7.60 2.47 7.67
CA THR A 56 7.45 2.55 6.22
C THR A 56 8.42 3.60 5.70
N SER A 57 9.31 3.20 4.79
CA SER A 57 10.25 4.10 4.13
C SER A 57 9.57 4.91 3.01
N ALA A 58 10.24 5.93 2.50
CA ALA A 58 9.77 6.66 1.32
C ALA A 58 9.56 5.74 0.11
N GLN A 59 10.44 4.74 -0.07
CA GLN A 59 10.33 3.76 -1.16
C GLN A 59 9.08 2.88 -1.00
N ASP A 60 8.77 2.46 0.22
CA ASP A 60 7.57 1.66 0.50
C ASP A 60 6.29 2.47 0.24
N ILE A 61 6.25 3.74 0.68
CA ILE A 61 5.11 4.64 0.43
C ILE A 61 4.91 4.81 -1.08
N LEU A 62 5.97 5.11 -1.84
CA LEU A 62 5.91 5.22 -3.29
C LEU A 62 5.44 3.92 -3.94
N GLY A 63 5.94 2.77 -3.47
CA GLY A 63 5.52 1.46 -3.94
C GLY A 63 4.02 1.21 -3.72
N ILE A 64 3.48 1.58 -2.56
CA ILE A 64 2.05 1.48 -2.25
C ILE A 64 1.23 2.40 -3.17
N VAL A 65 1.62 3.67 -3.29
CA VAL A 65 0.95 4.65 -4.14
C VAL A 65 0.91 4.16 -5.59
N VAL A 66 2.05 3.72 -6.14
CA VAL A 66 2.11 3.17 -7.50
C VAL A 66 1.19 1.97 -7.65
N ARG A 67 1.17 1.02 -6.70
CA ARG A 67 0.28 -0.15 -6.77
C ARG A 67 -1.21 0.20 -6.70
N LEU A 68 -1.56 1.27 -5.98
CA LEU A 68 -2.96 1.72 -5.88
C LEU A 68 -3.44 2.39 -7.17
N PHE A 69 -2.58 3.17 -7.83
CA PHE A 69 -2.94 3.88 -9.08
C PHE A 69 -2.68 3.06 -10.35
N PHE A 70 -1.75 2.12 -10.27
CA PHE A 70 -1.39 1.20 -11.34
C PHE A 70 -1.39 -0.23 -10.78
N PRO A 71 -2.59 -0.80 -10.52
CA PRO A 71 -2.67 -2.19 -10.11
C PRO A 71 -1.99 -3.04 -11.18
N PRO A 72 -1.25 -4.10 -10.79
CA PRO A 72 -0.74 -5.05 -11.76
C PRO A 72 -1.95 -5.53 -12.58
N ALA A 73 -1.84 -5.45 -13.90
CA ALA A 73 -2.88 -5.97 -14.79
C ALA A 73 -3.20 -7.40 -14.30
N PRO A 74 -4.48 -7.81 -14.26
CA PRO A 74 -4.79 -9.22 -14.11
C PRO A 74 -4.12 -9.94 -15.28
N PHE A 75 -2.99 -10.61 -15.03
CA PHE A 75 -2.37 -11.51 -15.99
C PHE A 75 -3.35 -12.64 -16.32
N PRO A 76 -3.39 -13.12 -17.57
CA PRO A 76 -3.84 -12.42 -18.75
C PRO A 76 -5.19 -13.00 -19.20
N ILE A 77 -6.25 -12.20 -19.21
CA ILE A 77 -7.46 -12.54 -20.01
C ILE A 77 -7.14 -12.41 -21.52
N LEU A 78 -6.01 -11.80 -21.88
CA LEU A 78 -5.57 -11.63 -23.27
C LEU A 78 -5.04 -12.89 -23.94
N SER A 79 -4.51 -13.89 -23.21
CA SER A 79 -4.17 -15.19 -23.83
C SER A 79 -5.45 -15.93 -24.23
N ASP A 80 -6.44 -15.93 -23.34
CA ASP A 80 -7.71 -16.61 -23.55
C ASP A 80 -8.56 -15.93 -24.65
N LEU A 81 -8.46 -14.60 -24.78
CA LEU A 81 -9.15 -13.86 -25.84
C LEU A 81 -8.53 -14.09 -27.23
N LEU A 82 -7.19 -14.20 -27.31
CA LEU A 82 -6.51 -14.47 -28.59
C LEU A 82 -6.72 -15.91 -29.06
N ASP A 83 -6.85 -16.88 -28.15
CA ASP A 83 -7.22 -18.26 -28.48
C ASP A 83 -8.71 -18.39 -28.88
N SER A 84 -9.60 -17.54 -28.36
CA SER A 84 -11.04 -17.58 -28.67
C SER A 84 -11.42 -17.03 -30.06
N THR A 85 -10.51 -16.31 -30.72
CA THR A 85 -10.78 -15.68 -32.04
C THR A 85 -10.42 -16.55 -33.25
N GLY A 86 -9.95 -17.78 -33.04
CA GLY A 86 -9.93 -18.79 -34.10
C GLY A 86 -9.19 -18.37 -35.37
N TYR A 87 -8.02 -17.73 -35.25
CA TYR A 87 -7.16 -17.50 -36.42
C TYR A 87 -6.46 -18.81 -36.83
N GLN A 88 -7.21 -19.68 -37.50
CA GLN A 88 -6.67 -20.81 -38.26
C GLN A 88 -5.84 -20.25 -39.43
N ARG A 89 -4.52 -20.36 -39.36
CA ARG A 89 -3.68 -20.19 -40.56
C ARG A 89 -3.99 -21.35 -41.50
N HIS A 90 -4.60 -21.05 -42.64
CA HIS A 90 -4.71 -21.98 -43.75
C HIS A 90 -3.32 -22.53 -44.13
N PRO A 91 -3.19 -23.84 -44.40
CA PRO A 91 -1.97 -24.37 -45.00
C PRO A 91 -1.92 -23.91 -46.46
N THR A 92 -0.94 -23.09 -46.82
CA THR A 92 -0.54 -22.96 -48.22
C THR A 92 0.24 -24.21 -48.60
N SER A 93 -0.45 -25.08 -49.34
CA SER A 93 0.12 -26.17 -50.11
C SER A 93 1.11 -25.62 -51.14
N THR A 94 2.30 -26.20 -51.21
CA THR A 94 3.01 -26.42 -52.48
C THR A 94 3.85 -27.68 -52.36
#